data_AF-A0A6J2XQI7-F1
#
_entry.id   AF-A0A6J2XQI7-F1
#
_cell.length_a   1.000
_cell.length_b   1.000
_cell.length_c   1.000
_cell.angle_alpha   90.00
_cell.angle_beta   90.00
_cell.angle_gamma   90.00
#
_symmetry.space_group_name_H-M   'P 1'
#
loop_
_entity.id
_entity.type
_entity.pdbx_description
1 polymer ?
#
loop_
_entity_poly.entity_id
_entity_poly.type
_entity_poly.pdbx_seq_one_letter_code
_entity_poly.pdbx_strand_id
1 'polypeptide(L)'
;MYAFCLVIFQFFTLFCSVYPDQYQNTPNKYRLREGRTCNHKPYSALDPFYRKSIFENTTYLFFIILLGILFGLMVLGLIKGLVGVLCLKCVGEYGMSMLVDLPKPLDEYQEKELKGRTVCYDVAGWPVHPDSGERSVRILSLKTEFCLNLIFFLAYPLALILRLCSLCCCIKNGGDDDETCYKRVNIIRCKADKKNSRPEVDRYYDNDLREASDTHYVIQCMKESQLSLEKLHNSFS
;
A
#
# COMPACT_ATOMS: atom_id res chain seq x y z
N MET A 1 6.54 -2.65 -16.73
CA MET A 1 7.76 -3.22 -16.13
C MET A 1 9.03 -2.78 -16.85
N TYR A 2 9.13 -2.95 -18.18
CA TYR A 2 10.31 -2.51 -18.96
C TYR A 2 10.62 -1.00 -18.90
N ALA A 3 9.60 -0.14 -18.88
CA ALA A 3 9.80 1.30 -18.73
C ALA A 3 10.39 1.68 -17.36
N PHE A 4 10.02 0.96 -16.29
CA PHE A 4 10.53 1.22 -14.94
C PHE A 4 11.97 0.71 -14.78
N CYS A 5 12.28 -0.46 -15.37
CA CYS A 5 13.67 -0.92 -15.48
C CYS A 5 14.54 0.01 -16.34
N LEU A 6 14.00 0.58 -17.43
CA LEU A 6 14.74 1.54 -18.26
C LEU A 6 15.02 2.85 -17.53
N VAL A 7 14.08 3.35 -16.72
CA VAL A 7 14.30 4.54 -15.90
C VAL A 7 15.33 4.27 -14.81
N ILE A 8 15.27 3.11 -14.14
CA ILE A 8 16.28 2.71 -13.15
C ILE A 8 17.65 2.52 -13.80
N PHE A 9 17.71 1.89 -14.98
CA PHE A 9 18.96 1.66 -15.71
C PHE A 9 19.55 2.96 -16.29
N GLN A 10 18.71 3.89 -16.76
CA GLN A 10 19.14 5.23 -17.17
C GLN A 10 19.63 6.06 -15.99
N PHE A 11 19.01 5.93 -14.80
CA PHE A 11 19.54 6.54 -13.58
C PHE A 11 20.87 5.90 -13.15
N PHE A 12 21.02 4.59 -13.29
CA PHE A 12 22.26 3.85 -13.00
C PHE A 12 23.39 4.24 -13.95
N THR A 13 23.12 4.39 -15.25
CA THR A 13 24.12 4.86 -16.22
C THR A 13 24.44 6.33 -16.03
N LEU A 14 23.48 7.19 -15.65
CA LEU A 14 23.77 8.57 -15.27
C LEU A 14 24.67 8.64 -14.02
N PHE A 15 24.40 7.82 -13.00
CA PHE A 15 25.21 7.79 -11.77
C PHE A 15 26.60 7.20 -11.98
N CYS A 16 26.74 6.14 -12.78
CA CYS A 16 28.04 5.56 -13.13
C CYS A 16 28.85 6.49 -14.06
N SER A 17 28.20 7.28 -14.92
CA SER A 17 28.90 8.27 -15.77
C SER A 17 29.38 9.50 -14.99
N VAL A 18 28.87 9.71 -13.77
CA VAL A 18 29.29 10.80 -12.84
C VAL A 18 30.46 10.39 -11.93
N TYR A 19 30.99 9.17 -12.07
CA TYR A 19 32.29 8.79 -11.51
C TYR A 19 33.39 8.98 -12.56
N PRO A 20 34.12 10.12 -12.61
CA PRO A 20 35.36 10.16 -13.35
C PRO A 20 36.41 9.38 -12.57
N ASP A 21 36.97 8.38 -13.23
CA ASP A 21 38.17 7.65 -12.83
C ASP A 21 39.20 8.59 -12.20
N GLN A 22 39.57 8.31 -10.96
CA GLN A 22 40.64 9.00 -10.26
C GLN A 22 41.97 8.54 -10.86
N TYR A 23 42.46 9.32 -11.81
CA TYR A 23 43.81 9.25 -12.35
C TYR A 23 44.84 9.45 -11.21
N GLN A 24 45.69 8.45 -10.99
CA GLN A 24 46.87 8.57 -10.15
C GLN A 24 47.83 9.58 -10.77
N ASN A 25 47.96 10.76 -10.16
CA ASN A 25 49.06 11.69 -10.44
C ASN A 25 50.24 11.38 -9.50
N THR A 26 51.28 10.74 -10.04
CA THR A 26 52.63 10.81 -9.48
C THR A 26 53.32 12.11 -9.89
N PRO A 27 54.17 12.71 -9.03
CA PRO A 27 54.69 14.05 -9.24
C PRO A 27 55.93 14.07 -10.14
N ASN A 28 55.97 15.08 -11.02
CA ASN A 28 57.11 15.87 -11.45
C ASN A 28 58.47 15.20 -11.73
N LYS A 29 58.93 15.33 -12.98
CA LYS A 29 60.31 15.77 -13.26
C LYS A 29 60.33 16.74 -14.43
N TYR A 30 60.52 18.01 -14.12
CA TYR A 30 60.77 19.08 -15.07
C TYR A 30 62.11 18.84 -15.77
N ARG A 31 62.10 18.81 -17.11
CA ARG A 31 63.27 19.14 -17.94
C ARG A 31 62.95 20.45 -18.63
N LEU A 32 63.65 21.52 -18.25
CA LEU A 32 63.73 22.74 -19.04
C LEU A 32 64.27 22.36 -20.44
N ARG A 33 63.53 22.72 -21.48
CA ARG A 33 64.04 22.81 -22.84
C ARG A 33 63.54 24.12 -23.42
N GLU A 34 64.40 25.12 -23.45
CA GLU A 34 64.17 26.35 -24.21
C GLU A 34 64.05 26.01 -25.69
N GLY A 35 62.95 26.42 -26.31
CA GLY A 35 62.74 26.15 -27.73
C GLY A 35 61.37 26.51 -28.26
N ARG A 36 61.23 27.79 -28.65
CA ARG A 36 60.29 28.35 -29.63
C ARG A 36 58.79 28.27 -29.31
N THR A 37 58.24 29.47 -29.13
CA THR A 37 56.83 29.81 -28.96
C THR A 37 56.00 29.52 -30.21
N CYS A 38 55.16 28.48 -30.13
CA CYS A 38 53.98 28.37 -30.97
C CYS A 38 52.75 28.70 -30.11
N ASN A 39 52.03 29.78 -30.45
CA ASN A 39 50.80 30.21 -29.80
C ASN A 39 49.65 29.24 -30.09
N HIS A 40 49.69 28.05 -29.51
CA HIS A 40 48.47 27.27 -29.31
C HIS A 40 47.95 27.59 -27.92
N LYS A 41 46.81 28.29 -27.85
CA LYS A 41 46.01 28.37 -26.61
C LYS A 41 45.68 26.92 -26.23
N PRO A 42 46.16 26.41 -25.09
CA PRO A 42 45.83 25.05 -24.68
C PRO A 42 44.34 25.02 -24.34
N TYR A 43 43.60 24.19 -25.07
CA TYR A 43 42.17 23.92 -24.88
C TYR A 43 41.98 22.97 -23.67
N SER A 44 42.63 23.28 -22.54
CA SER A 44 42.65 22.46 -21.33
C SER A 44 42.26 23.26 -20.08
N ALA A 45 41.42 24.27 -20.26
CA ALA A 45 40.77 25.03 -19.19
C ALA A 45 39.25 24.80 -19.17
N LEU A 46 38.81 23.55 -19.40
CA LEU A 46 37.47 23.16 -18.96
C LEU A 46 37.60 22.88 -17.46
N ASP A 47 37.19 23.87 -16.68
CA ASP A 47 37.64 24.09 -15.31
C ASP A 47 37.35 22.94 -14.31
N PRO A 48 38.25 22.72 -13.32
CA PRO A 48 37.94 21.98 -12.10
C PRO A 48 36.91 22.67 -11.19
N PHE A 49 36.46 23.89 -11.57
CA PHE A 49 35.61 24.76 -10.77
C PHE A 49 34.22 24.16 -10.50
N TYR A 50 33.74 23.29 -11.39
CA TYR A 50 32.42 22.66 -11.23
C TYR A 50 32.39 21.56 -10.16
N ARG A 51 33.55 20.97 -9.82
CA ARG A 51 33.62 19.87 -8.84
C ARG A 51 33.61 20.37 -7.39
N LYS A 52 34.06 21.61 -7.15
CA LYS A 52 34.14 22.20 -5.81
C LYS A 52 32.80 22.71 -5.28
N SER A 53 31.90 23.16 -6.17
CA SER A 53 30.64 23.80 -5.76
C SER A 53 29.54 22.84 -5.29
N ILE A 54 29.51 21.59 -5.77
CA ILE A 54 28.41 20.65 -5.43
C ILE A 54 28.50 20.19 -3.97
N PHE A 55 29.71 19.91 -3.47
CA PHE A 55 29.91 19.44 -2.09
C PHE A 55 30.00 20.56 -1.05
N GLU A 56 30.30 21.80 -1.46
CA GLU A 56 30.33 22.95 -0.56
C GLU A 56 28.93 23.45 -0.20
N ASN A 57 27.94 23.22 -1.06
CA ASN A 57 26.60 23.73 -0.84
C ASN A 57 25.75 22.71 -0.05
N THR A 58 25.53 23.03 1.23
CA THR A 58 24.82 22.18 2.21
C THR A 58 23.45 21.73 1.72
N THR A 59 22.73 22.58 0.99
CA THR A 59 21.40 22.27 0.45
C THR A 59 21.46 21.13 -0.56
N TYR A 60 22.41 21.16 -1.49
CA TYR A 60 22.58 20.09 -2.48
C TYR A 60 23.03 18.78 -1.83
N LEU A 61 23.94 18.85 -0.85
CA LEU A 61 24.39 17.69 -0.09
C LEU A 61 23.19 17.02 0.63
N PHE A 62 22.32 17.81 1.26
CA PHE A 62 21.08 17.31 1.87
C PHE A 62 20.18 16.59 0.86
N PHE A 63 19.93 17.18 -0.31
CA PHE A 63 19.14 16.54 -1.36
C PHE A 63 19.76 15.23 -1.88
N ILE A 64 21.08 15.18 -2.03
CA ILE A 64 21.79 13.97 -2.46
C ILE A 64 21.64 12.85 -1.41
N ILE A 65 21.81 13.18 -0.12
CA ILE A 65 21.60 12.22 0.96
C ILE A 65 20.16 11.72 0.97
N LEU A 66 19.18 12.62 0.90
CA LEU A 66 17.76 12.26 0.87
C LEU A 66 17.44 11.35 -0.31
N LEU A 67 17.94 11.68 -1.50
CA LEU A 67 17.76 10.87 -2.70
C LEU A 67 18.41 9.49 -2.55
N GLY A 68 19.61 9.43 -1.96
CA GLY A 68 20.32 8.18 -1.67
C GLY A 68 19.53 7.29 -0.69
N ILE A 69 18.94 7.87 0.35
CA ILE A 69 18.08 7.15 1.31
C ILE A 69 16.85 6.61 0.59
N LEU A 70 16.14 7.45 -0.18
CA LEU A 70 14.96 7.03 -0.95
C LEU A 70 15.29 5.90 -1.92
N PHE A 71 16.42 6.00 -2.62
CA PHE A 71 16.90 4.96 -3.53
C PHE A 71 17.20 3.65 -2.78
N GLY A 72 17.92 3.73 -1.65
CA GLY A 72 18.20 2.57 -0.80
C GLY A 72 16.94 1.87 -0.31
N LEU A 73 15.93 2.64 0.13
CA LEU A 73 14.64 2.10 0.56
C LEU A 73 13.89 1.41 -0.58
N MET A 74 13.93 1.97 -1.80
CA MET A 74 13.35 1.30 -2.97
C MET A 74 14.05 -0.01 -3.31
N VAL A 75 15.39 -0.06 -3.23
CA VAL A 75 16.16 -1.30 -3.46
C VAL A 75 15.81 -2.36 -2.42
N LEU A 76 15.69 -1.98 -1.15
CA LEU A 76 15.23 -2.89 -0.09
C LEU A 76 13.81 -3.39 -0.34
N GLY A 77 12.90 -2.52 -0.78
CA GLY A 77 11.54 -2.89 -1.17
C GLY A 77 11.51 -3.86 -2.35
N LEU A 78 12.36 -3.64 -3.35
CA LEU A 78 12.54 -4.57 -4.47
C LEU A 78 13.04 -5.93 -4.01
N ILE A 79 14.08 -5.97 -3.17
CA ILE A 79 14.61 -7.23 -2.63
C ILE A 79 13.52 -7.96 -1.84
N LYS A 80 12.80 -7.26 -0.96
CA LYS A 80 11.70 -7.86 -0.19
C LYS A 80 10.59 -8.38 -1.10
N GLY A 81 10.20 -7.61 -2.13
CA GLY A 81 9.21 -8.03 -3.11
C GLY A 81 9.63 -9.27 -3.89
N LEU A 82 10.89 -9.34 -4.31
CA LEU A 82 11.45 -10.52 -4.98
C LEU A 82 11.47 -11.74 -4.06
N VAL A 83 11.88 -11.58 -2.79
CA VAL A 83 11.88 -12.67 -1.80
C VAL A 83 10.46 -13.17 -1.52
N GLY A 84 9.47 -12.28 -1.41
CA GLY A 84 8.06 -12.66 -1.24
C GLY A 84 7.50 -13.46 -2.40
N VAL A 85 7.87 -13.10 -3.64
CA VAL A 85 7.44 -13.83 -4.84
C VAL A 85 8.17 -15.16 -5.02
N LEU A 86 9.48 -15.22 -4.74
CA LEU A 86 10.32 -16.37 -5.09
C LEU A 86 10.44 -17.43 -3.99
N CYS A 87 10.54 -17.05 -2.72
CA CYS A 87 10.96 -17.98 -1.67
C CYS A 87 9.81 -18.40 -0.75
N LEU A 88 9.11 -17.44 -0.13
CA LEU A 88 8.21 -17.74 1.00
C LEU A 88 7.06 -16.74 1.07
N LYS A 89 5.82 -17.25 0.93
CA LYS A 89 4.58 -16.47 1.16
C LYS A 89 4.61 -15.76 2.52
N CYS A 90 5.06 -16.46 3.56
CA CYS A 90 5.13 -15.93 4.93
C CYS A 90 6.02 -14.70 5.05
N VAL A 91 7.11 -14.61 4.26
CA VAL A 91 8.04 -13.46 4.31
C VAL A 91 7.47 -12.26 3.56
N GLY A 92 6.74 -12.51 2.46
CA GLY A 92 6.03 -11.48 1.72
C GLY A 92 4.89 -10.85 2.53
N GLU A 93 4.15 -11.67 3.29
CA GLU A 93 3.07 -11.23 4.16
C GLU A 93 3.53 -10.60 5.47
N TYR A 94 4.76 -10.89 5.91
CA TYR A 94 5.29 -10.33 7.14
C TYR A 94 5.35 -8.80 7.09
N GLY A 95 4.60 -8.18 8.01
CA GLY A 95 4.48 -6.73 8.15
C GLY A 95 3.37 -6.08 7.32
N MET A 96 2.77 -6.78 6.34
CA MET A 96 1.70 -6.21 5.51
C MET A 96 0.41 -5.94 6.30
N SER A 97 0.19 -6.66 7.40
CA SER A 97 -0.95 -6.46 8.30
C SER A 97 -1.01 -5.07 8.95
N MET A 98 0.10 -4.33 8.97
CA MET A 98 0.14 -2.95 9.47
C MET A 98 -0.23 -1.91 8.41
N LEU A 99 -0.16 -2.26 7.12
CA LEU A 99 -0.41 -1.34 6.00
C LEU A 99 -1.78 -1.55 5.37
N VAL A 100 -2.33 -2.76 5.46
CA VAL A 100 -3.61 -3.13 4.88
C VAL A 100 -4.49 -3.65 6.00
N ASP A 101 -5.64 -3.02 6.17
CA ASP A 101 -6.69 -3.51 7.05
C ASP A 101 -7.28 -4.78 6.42
N LEU A 102 -7.05 -5.91 7.07
CA LEU A 102 -7.67 -7.20 6.74
C LEU A 102 -8.78 -7.49 7.76
N PRO A 103 -9.87 -8.18 7.38
CA PRO A 103 -10.05 -8.95 6.15
C PRO A 103 -10.74 -8.18 5.01
N LYS A 104 -10.16 -8.20 3.81
CA LYS A 104 -10.76 -7.63 2.60
C LYS A 104 -11.55 -8.73 1.85
N PRO A 105 -12.78 -8.45 1.38
CA PRO A 105 -13.50 -9.40 0.52
C PRO A 105 -12.71 -9.64 -0.77
N LEU A 106 -12.57 -10.93 -1.09
CA LEU A 106 -11.95 -11.47 -2.28
C LEU A 106 -13.04 -11.86 -3.29
N ASP A 107 -12.94 -11.35 -4.51
CA ASP A 107 -13.88 -11.71 -5.59
C ASP A 107 -13.65 -13.13 -6.11
N GLU A 108 -12.37 -13.53 -6.22
CA GLU A 108 -11.94 -14.86 -6.63
C GLU A 108 -10.65 -15.29 -5.93
N TYR A 109 -10.47 -16.60 -5.76
CA TYR A 109 -9.22 -17.16 -5.27
C TYR A 109 -8.05 -16.84 -6.22
N GLN A 110 -6.89 -16.54 -5.63
CA GLN A 110 -5.69 -16.18 -6.37
C GLN A 110 -4.92 -17.41 -6.88
N GLU A 111 -5.09 -18.55 -6.20
CA GLU A 111 -4.54 -19.83 -6.61
C GLU A 111 -5.18 -20.35 -7.90
N LYS A 112 -4.37 -20.93 -8.79
CA LYS A 112 -4.84 -21.43 -10.10
C LYS A 112 -5.78 -22.63 -9.92
N GLU A 113 -5.49 -23.46 -8.93
CA GLU A 113 -6.23 -24.67 -8.56
C GLU A 113 -7.63 -24.39 -7.99
N LEU A 114 -7.84 -23.19 -7.43
CA LEU A 114 -9.12 -22.76 -6.85
C LEU A 114 -9.88 -21.78 -7.75
N LYS A 115 -9.33 -21.45 -8.91
CA LYS A 115 -9.90 -20.45 -9.81
C LYS A 115 -11.30 -20.87 -10.28
N GLY A 116 -12.26 -19.95 -10.21
CA GLY A 116 -13.65 -20.18 -10.59
C GLY A 116 -14.51 -20.86 -9.51
N ARG A 117 -13.94 -21.19 -8.34
CA ARG A 117 -14.72 -21.61 -7.18
C ARG A 117 -15.17 -20.39 -6.37
N THR A 118 -16.33 -20.51 -5.72
CA THR A 118 -16.85 -19.48 -4.81
C THR A 118 -15.94 -19.33 -3.60
N VAL A 119 -15.59 -18.09 -3.26
CA VAL A 119 -14.77 -17.80 -2.07
C VAL A 119 -15.56 -18.10 -0.80
N CYS A 120 -14.99 -18.93 0.06
CA CYS A 120 -15.52 -19.29 1.36
C CYS A 120 -14.83 -18.45 2.43
N TYR A 121 -15.59 -17.98 3.40
CA TYR A 121 -15.08 -17.16 4.51
C TYR A 121 -15.36 -17.85 5.83
N ASP A 122 -14.48 -17.66 6.80
CA ASP A 122 -14.70 -18.12 8.17
C ASP A 122 -15.58 -17.14 8.98
N VAL A 123 -15.83 -17.50 10.23
CA VAL A 123 -16.63 -16.69 11.17
C VAL A 123 -16.05 -15.30 11.45
N ALA A 124 -14.75 -15.12 11.22
CA ALA A 124 -14.03 -13.87 11.40
C ALA A 124 -13.87 -13.08 10.08
N GLY A 125 -14.45 -13.57 8.97
CA GLY A 125 -14.40 -12.92 7.66
C GLY A 125 -13.14 -13.20 6.86
N TRP A 126 -12.30 -14.16 7.25
CA TRP A 126 -11.08 -14.52 6.52
C TRP A 126 -11.37 -15.53 5.42
N PRO A 127 -10.76 -15.40 4.23
CA PRO A 127 -10.90 -16.40 3.19
C PRO A 127 -10.25 -17.71 3.63
N VAL A 128 -10.96 -18.81 3.44
CA VAL A 128 -10.53 -20.17 3.79
C VAL A 128 -10.59 -21.09 2.59
N HIS A 129 -9.73 -22.11 2.57
CA HIS A 129 -9.71 -23.10 1.50
C HIS A 129 -11.04 -23.87 1.51
N PRO A 130 -11.73 -24.04 0.37
CA PRO A 130 -13.09 -24.59 0.34
C PRO A 130 -13.16 -26.04 0.81
N ASP A 131 -12.10 -26.83 0.55
CA ASP A 131 -12.08 -28.26 0.87
C ASP A 131 -11.57 -28.58 2.29
N SER A 132 -10.66 -27.75 2.84
CA SER A 132 -10.03 -28.00 4.16
C SER A 132 -10.54 -27.08 5.25
N GLY A 133 -11.12 -25.93 4.90
CA GLY A 133 -11.51 -24.89 5.86
C GLY A 133 -10.34 -24.14 6.49
N GLU A 134 -9.10 -24.36 6.02
CA GLU A 134 -7.91 -23.71 6.57
C GLU A 134 -7.65 -22.34 5.94
N ARG A 135 -7.05 -21.43 6.72
CA ARG A 135 -6.60 -20.09 6.26
C ARG A 135 -5.28 -20.17 5.49
N SER A 136 -5.19 -21.04 4.49
CA SER A 136 -3.98 -21.28 3.68
C SER A 136 -3.97 -20.48 2.35
N VAL A 137 -5.04 -19.74 2.10
CA VAL A 137 -5.32 -19.06 0.83
C VAL A 137 -4.72 -17.67 0.77
N ARG A 138 -4.15 -17.28 -0.38
CA ARG A 138 -3.60 -15.95 -0.57
C ARG A 138 -4.70 -14.90 -0.65
N ILE A 139 -4.57 -13.89 0.20
CA ILE A 139 -5.53 -12.77 0.31
C ILE A 139 -5.22 -11.68 -0.71
N LEU A 140 -3.95 -11.55 -1.10
CA LEU A 140 -3.50 -10.54 -2.05
C LEU A 140 -3.00 -11.23 -3.33
N SER A 141 -3.28 -10.60 -4.48
CA SER A 141 -2.68 -11.04 -5.73
C SER A 141 -1.16 -10.88 -5.66
N LEU A 142 -0.41 -11.76 -6.34
CA LEU A 142 1.06 -11.67 -6.42
C LEU A 142 1.56 -10.29 -6.86
N LYS A 143 0.82 -9.63 -7.77
CA LYS A 143 1.16 -8.29 -8.26
C LYS A 143 0.97 -7.25 -7.16
N THR A 144 -0.12 -7.35 -6.41
CA THR A 144 -0.41 -6.45 -5.30
C THR A 144 0.57 -6.66 -4.16
N GLU A 145 0.86 -7.91 -3.80
CA GLU A 145 1.87 -8.29 -2.80
C GLU A 145 3.25 -7.72 -3.17
N PHE A 146 3.66 -7.86 -4.42
CA PHE A 146 4.91 -7.27 -4.91
C PHE A 146 4.91 -5.74 -4.81
N CYS A 147 3.82 -5.09 -5.23
CA CYS A 147 3.68 -3.63 -5.18
C CYS A 147 3.72 -3.11 -3.74
N LEU A 148 3.01 -3.77 -2.82
CA LEU A 148 2.99 -3.43 -1.40
C LEU A 148 4.38 -3.59 -0.78
N ASN A 149 5.08 -4.68 -1.08
CA ASN A 149 6.45 -4.91 -0.61
C ASN A 149 7.45 -3.87 -1.17
N LEU A 150 7.25 -3.42 -2.41
CA LEU A 150 8.05 -2.35 -3.03
C LEU A 150 7.94 -1.03 -2.25
N ILE A 151 6.71 -0.64 -1.90
CA ILE A 151 6.45 0.61 -1.18
C ILE A 151 6.58 0.45 0.33
N PHE A 152 6.72 -0.77 0.85
CA PHE A 152 6.67 -1.09 2.28
C PHE A 152 7.62 -0.21 3.10
N PHE A 153 8.88 -0.14 2.70
CA PHE A 153 9.90 0.63 3.43
C PHE A 153 9.67 2.15 3.39
N LEU A 154 8.87 2.63 2.43
CA LEU A 154 8.49 4.03 2.34
C LEU A 154 7.20 4.31 3.14
N ALA A 155 6.20 3.44 2.97
CA ALA A 155 4.88 3.58 3.56
C ALA A 155 4.88 3.28 5.08
N TYR A 156 5.69 2.33 5.53
CA TYR A 156 5.76 1.92 6.93
C TYR A 156 6.16 3.07 7.89
N PRO A 157 7.27 3.80 7.70
CA PRO A 157 7.60 4.92 8.56
C PRO A 157 6.56 6.04 8.48
N LEU A 158 5.95 6.28 7.31
CA LEU A 158 4.87 7.25 7.17
C LEU A 158 3.63 6.84 7.97
N ALA A 159 3.24 5.57 7.91
CA ALA A 159 2.13 5.03 8.69
C ALA A 159 2.41 5.11 10.21
N LEU A 160 3.64 4.84 10.64
CA LEU A 160 4.05 4.99 12.04
C LEU A 160 3.97 6.45 12.48
N ILE A 161 4.48 7.39 11.68
CA ILE A 161 4.38 8.83 11.97
C ILE A 161 2.92 9.26 12.04
N LEU A 162 2.08 8.86 11.09
CA LEU A 162 0.65 9.17 11.11
C LEU A 162 -0.05 8.62 12.35
N ARG A 163 0.30 7.39 12.76
CA ARG A 163 -0.23 6.78 13.98
C ARG A 163 0.24 7.49 15.25
N LEU A 164 1.50 7.92 15.31
CA LEU A 164 2.00 8.72 16.41
C LEU A 164 1.34 10.11 16.44
N CYS A 165 1.16 10.73 15.27
CA CYS A 165 0.44 11.99 15.14
C CYS A 165 -1.02 11.85 15.56
N SER A 166 -1.72 10.76 15.19
CA SER A 166 -3.09 10.53 15.64
C SER A 166 -3.15 10.30 17.14
N LEU A 167 -2.20 9.58 17.75
CA LEU A 167 -2.13 9.47 19.21
C LEU A 167 -1.87 10.82 19.89
N CYS A 168 -0.99 11.66 19.34
CA CYS A 168 -0.72 12.99 19.88
C CYS A 168 -1.90 13.97 19.70
N CYS A 169 -2.67 13.85 18.61
CA CYS A 169 -3.79 14.74 18.29
C CYS A 169 -5.14 14.26 18.82
N CYS A 170 -5.33 12.95 19.01
CA CYS A 170 -6.60 12.34 19.45
C CYS A 170 -6.72 12.17 20.98
N ILE A 171 -5.69 12.52 21.77
CA ILE A 171 -5.82 12.63 23.25
C ILE A 171 -6.83 13.73 23.66
N LYS A 172 -7.38 14.52 22.72
CA LYS A 172 -8.29 15.63 23.04
C LYS A 172 -9.79 15.35 22.98
N ASN A 173 -10.28 14.21 22.51
CA ASN A 173 -11.71 13.87 22.56
C ASN A 173 -11.90 12.37 22.84
N GLY A 174 -11.58 11.96 24.07
CA GLY A 174 -12.07 10.69 24.61
C GLY A 174 -13.53 10.85 25.02
N GLY A 175 -14.43 10.43 24.14
CA GLY A 175 -15.86 10.38 24.38
C GLY A 175 -16.56 9.66 23.23
N ASP A 176 -16.75 8.35 23.43
CA ASP A 176 -17.82 7.51 22.89
C ASP A 176 -17.67 6.84 21.50
N ASP A 177 -17.61 5.49 21.58
CA ASP A 177 -18.37 4.52 20.77
C ASP A 177 -18.01 4.15 19.32
N ASP A 178 -16.72 3.94 19.03
CA ASP A 178 -16.29 3.37 17.73
C ASP A 178 -16.56 1.85 17.53
N GLU A 179 -17.19 1.14 18.49
CA GLU A 179 -17.53 -0.30 18.31
C GLU A 179 -18.77 -0.54 17.43
N THR A 180 -19.53 0.49 17.03
CA THR A 180 -20.78 0.29 16.26
C THR A 180 -20.66 0.49 14.75
N CYS A 181 -19.55 1.04 14.22
CA CYS A 181 -19.50 1.46 12.82
C CYS A 181 -19.28 0.32 11.80
N TYR A 182 -18.72 -0.83 12.19
CA TYR A 182 -18.36 -1.90 11.23
C TYR A 182 -19.35 -3.07 11.15
N LYS A 183 -20.51 -3.01 11.81
CA LYS A 183 -21.44 -4.17 11.91
C LYS A 183 -22.46 -4.31 10.77
N ARG A 184 -22.42 -3.46 9.74
CA ARG A 184 -23.32 -3.54 8.56
C ARG A 184 -22.58 -3.76 7.25
N VAL A 185 -21.85 -4.87 7.15
CA VAL A 185 -21.67 -5.52 5.84
C VAL A 185 -22.52 -6.77 5.89
N ASN A 186 -23.56 -6.83 5.05
CA ASN A 186 -24.40 -8.03 4.88
C ASN A 186 -23.55 -9.13 4.27
N ILE A 187 -22.84 -9.88 5.10
CA ILE A 187 -22.10 -11.07 4.68
C ILE A 187 -23.13 -12.21 4.59
N ILE A 188 -23.44 -12.64 3.37
CA ILE A 188 -24.23 -13.83 3.11
C ILE A 188 -23.46 -15.03 3.66
N ARG A 189 -23.94 -15.59 4.78
CA ARG A 189 -23.36 -16.78 5.39
C ARG A 189 -23.76 -18.00 4.58
N CYS A 190 -22.85 -18.52 3.76
CA CYS A 190 -23.02 -19.85 3.19
C CYS A 190 -22.75 -20.89 4.28
N LYS A 191 -23.80 -21.44 4.89
CA LYS A 191 -23.66 -22.65 5.71
C LYS A 191 -23.28 -23.81 4.79
N ALA A 192 -22.11 -24.39 5.02
CA ALA A 192 -21.65 -25.58 4.32
C ALA A 192 -22.41 -26.81 4.81
N ASP A 193 -23.69 -26.93 4.46
CA ASP A 193 -24.46 -28.15 4.64
C ASP A 193 -24.93 -28.67 3.27
N LYS A 194 -24.28 -29.75 2.85
CA LYS A 194 -24.72 -30.77 1.88
C LYS A 194 -25.18 -30.31 0.48
N LYS A 195 -24.38 -30.73 -0.52
CA LYS A 195 -24.74 -31.11 -1.91
C LYS A 195 -25.94 -30.38 -2.55
N ASN A 196 -25.64 -29.57 -3.56
CA ASN A 196 -26.51 -29.22 -4.71
C ASN A 196 -27.73 -28.31 -4.50
N SER A 197 -27.88 -27.58 -3.40
CA SER A 197 -28.91 -26.52 -3.32
C SER A 197 -28.31 -25.15 -3.62
N ARG A 198 -28.88 -24.44 -4.60
CA ARG A 198 -28.69 -23.00 -4.75
C ARG A 198 -29.07 -22.33 -3.42
N PRO A 199 -28.35 -21.29 -2.95
CA PRO A 199 -28.78 -20.54 -1.78
C PRO A 199 -30.20 -20.04 -2.02
N GLU A 200 -31.12 -20.48 -1.16
CA GLU A 200 -32.52 -20.07 -1.21
C GLU A 200 -32.56 -18.59 -0.81
N VAL A 201 -32.70 -17.73 -1.83
CA VAL A 201 -32.89 -16.30 -1.63
C VAL A 201 -34.24 -16.15 -0.95
N ASP A 202 -34.25 -15.70 0.31
CA ASP A 202 -35.47 -15.36 1.06
C ASP A 202 -36.20 -14.27 0.27
N ARG A 203 -37.22 -14.70 -0.47
CA ARG A 203 -38.09 -13.86 -1.28
C ARG A 203 -39.49 -13.99 -0.72
N TYR A 204 -40.17 -12.86 -0.57
CA TYR A 204 -41.60 -12.86 -0.32
C TYR A 204 -42.30 -13.51 -1.52
N TYR A 205 -43.16 -14.47 -1.23
CA TYR A 205 -44.08 -15.08 -2.20
C TYR A 205 -45.46 -14.46 -2.02
N ASP A 206 -46.28 -14.45 -3.06
CA ASP A 206 -47.57 -13.73 -3.08
C ASP A 206 -48.58 -14.16 -1.98
N ASN A 207 -48.33 -15.26 -1.26
CA ASN A 207 -49.15 -15.76 -0.15
C ASN A 207 -48.50 -15.62 1.23
N ASP A 208 -47.42 -14.84 1.35
CA ASP A 208 -46.62 -14.76 2.56
C ASP A 208 -47.18 -13.70 3.53
N LEU A 209 -47.74 -14.14 4.66
CA LEU A 209 -48.27 -13.26 5.71
C LEU A 209 -47.21 -12.34 6.33
N ARG A 210 -45.92 -12.63 6.08
CA ARG A 210 -44.78 -11.83 6.52
C ARG A 210 -44.79 -10.43 5.93
N GLU A 211 -45.17 -10.26 4.66
CA GLU A 211 -45.25 -8.93 4.03
C GLU A 211 -46.31 -8.05 4.71
N ALA A 212 -47.46 -8.63 5.05
CA ALA A 212 -48.53 -7.93 5.77
C ALA A 212 -48.09 -7.51 7.18
N SER A 213 -47.35 -8.37 7.88
CA SER A 213 -46.79 -8.08 9.21
C SER A 213 -45.76 -6.94 9.15
N ASP A 214 -44.83 -6.98 8.19
CA ASP A 214 -43.79 -5.96 8.03
C ASP A 214 -44.39 -4.61 7.62
N THR A 215 -45.39 -4.64 6.73
CA THR A 215 -46.15 -3.44 6.34
C THR A 215 -46.87 -2.82 7.53
N HIS A 216 -47.51 -3.64 8.37
CA HIS A 216 -48.18 -3.17 9.57
C HIS A 216 -47.20 -2.53 10.56
N TYR A 217 -46.03 -3.14 10.76
CA TYR A 217 -44.97 -2.59 11.61
C TYR A 217 -44.49 -1.22 11.13
N VAL A 218 -44.22 -1.08 9.82
CA VAL A 218 -43.78 0.22 9.25
C VAL A 218 -44.84 1.30 9.42
N ILE A 219 -46.11 0.98 9.15
CA ILE A 219 -47.23 1.91 9.36
C ILE A 219 -47.34 2.33 10.83
N GLN A 220 -47.16 1.38 11.75
CA GLN A 220 -47.20 1.68 13.18
C GLN A 220 -46.06 2.62 13.60
N CYS A 221 -44.83 2.36 13.18
CA CYS A 221 -43.70 3.26 13.44
C CYS A 221 -43.92 4.67 12.86
N MET A 222 -44.51 4.78 11.66
CA MET A 222 -44.84 6.08 11.06
C MET A 222 -45.87 6.85 11.91
N LYS A 223 -46.90 6.18 12.42
CA LYS A 223 -47.90 6.80 13.30
C LYS A 223 -47.28 7.25 14.63
N GLU A 224 -46.43 6.42 15.23
CA GLU A 224 -45.73 6.77 16.48
C GLU A 224 -44.82 8.00 16.29
N SER A 225 -44.17 8.11 15.14
CA SER A 225 -43.38 9.28 14.76
C SER A 225 -44.23 10.56 14.64
N GLN A 226 -45.38 10.47 13.97
CA GLN A 226 -46.32 11.61 13.85
C GLN A 226 -46.84 12.08 15.21
N LEU A 227 -47.26 11.15 16.07
CA LEU A 227 -47.73 11.47 17.43
C LEU A 227 -46.64 12.12 18.27
N SER A 228 -45.39 11.70 18.09
CA SER A 228 -44.25 12.30 18.79
C SER A 228 -44.01 13.74 18.34
N LEU A 229 -44.14 14.03 17.04
CA LEU A 229 -44.03 15.38 16.49
C LEU A 229 -45.16 16.30 16.96
N GLU A 230 -46.41 15.81 16.99
CA GLU A 230 -47.56 16.59 17.47
C GLU A 230 -47.46 16.91 18.97
N LYS A 231 -47.03 15.94 19.79
CA LYS A 231 -46.76 16.19 21.22
C LYS A 231 -45.70 17.26 21.42
N LEU A 232 -44.66 17.25 20.60
CA LEU A 232 -43.60 18.23 20.64
C LEU A 232 -44.14 19.61 20.25
N HIS A 233 -44.91 19.73 19.16
CA HIS A 233 -45.55 20.98 18.74
C HIS A 233 -46.47 21.58 19.83
N ASN A 234 -47.30 20.74 20.46
CA ASN A 234 -48.20 21.14 21.55
C ASN A 234 -47.46 21.50 22.85
N SER A 235 -46.21 21.06 23.04
CA SER A 235 -45.40 21.45 24.20
C SER A 235 -44.71 22.81 24.05
N PHE A 236 -44.66 23.35 22.83
CA PHE A 236 -44.04 24.64 22.50
C PHE A 236 -45.07 25.75 22.19
N SER A 237 -46.37 25.47 22.25
CA SER A 237 -47.47 26.47 22.17
C SER A 237 -48.10 26.65 23.54
#